data_AF-A0A8T4Q7J9-F1
#
_entry.id   AF-A0A8T4Q7J9-F1
#
_cell.length_a   1.000
_cell.length_b   1.000
_cell.length_c   1.000
_cell.angle_alpha   90.00
_cell.angle_beta   90.00
_cell.angle_gamma   90.00
#
_symmetry.space_group_name_H-M   'P 1'
#
loop_
_entity.id
_entity.type
_entity.pdbx_description
1 polymer ?
#
loop_
_entity_poly.entity_id
_entity_poly.type
_entity_poly.pdbx_seq_one_letter_code
_entity_poly.pdbx_strand_id
1 'polypeptide(L)'
;MKKQPNMVLVDYIKTTTGQGFHLERVRKALLDVGHKRRDVHHAIRSVFPDYNALPKLPAYTAMAALLIIALVSGVLMVRFINSQGSFLSGGSSAITGQAVAETPGCSTGTSEEKDWCHYQLAKAHADIGPCREISNYELRDFCLDAFQGYVDCTLIADPILEQQCMAR
;
A
#
# COMPACT_ATOMS: atom_id res chain seq x y z
N MET A 1 25.48 22.08 -24.28
CA MET A 1 24.46 22.93 -24.94
C MET A 1 23.15 22.82 -24.16
N LYS A 2 22.56 23.93 -23.70
CA LYS A 2 21.25 23.90 -23.02
C LYS A 2 20.16 23.72 -24.08
N LYS A 3 19.41 22.61 -24.03
CA LYS A 3 18.26 22.38 -24.92
C LYS A 3 17.20 23.45 -24.62
N GLN A 4 16.77 24.20 -25.63
CA GLN A 4 15.71 25.18 -25.45
C GLN A 4 14.36 24.46 -25.17
N PRO A 5 13.53 24.99 -24.27
CA PRO A 5 12.20 24.42 -24.01
C PRO A 5 11.30 24.60 -25.24
N ASN A 6 10.38 23.67 -25.43
CA ASN A 6 9.37 23.79 -26.48
C ASN A 6 8.39 24.91 -26.10
N MET A 7 8.41 26.02 -26.84
CA MET A 7 7.61 27.22 -26.54
C MET A 7 6.10 26.95 -26.53
N VAL A 8 5.60 26.02 -27.35
CA VAL A 8 4.17 25.67 -27.38
C VAL A 8 3.72 25.07 -26.05
N LEU A 9 4.55 24.20 -25.46
CA LEU A 9 4.27 23.61 -24.16
C LEU A 9 4.33 24.66 -23.03
N VAL A 10 5.26 25.61 -23.14
CA VAL A 10 5.40 26.71 -22.16
C VAL A 10 4.15 27.58 -22.14
N ASP A 11 3.66 28.01 -23.31
CA ASP A 11 2.47 28.85 -23.41
C ASP A 11 1.20 28.13 -22.97
N TYR A 12 1.08 26.84 -23.29
CA TYR A 12 -0.02 26.00 -22.80
C TYR A 12 -0.01 25.92 -21.27
N ILE A 13 1.13 25.55 -20.67
CA ILE A 13 1.26 25.43 -19.20
C ILE A 13 0.93 26.77 -18.53
N LYS A 14 1.44 27.89 -19.07
CA LYS A 14 1.20 29.23 -18.52
C LYS A 14 -0.29 29.61 -18.59
N THR A 15 -0.95 29.35 -19.72
CA THR A 15 -2.38 29.64 -19.90
C THR A 15 -3.24 28.79 -18.96
N THR A 16 -3.02 27.47 -18.93
CA THR A 16 -3.82 26.55 -18.12
C THR A 16 -3.61 26.77 -16.63
N THR A 17 -2.38 27.04 -16.18
CA THR A 17 -2.15 27.38 -14.76
C THR A 17 -2.73 28.75 -14.39
N GLY A 18 -2.73 29.71 -15.32
CA GLY A 18 -3.41 31.00 -15.14
C GLY A 18 -4.94 30.90 -15.01
N GLN A 19 -5.53 29.81 -15.49
CA GLN A 19 -6.96 29.49 -15.30
C GLN A 19 -7.26 28.79 -13.95
N GLY A 20 -6.25 28.61 -13.08
CA GLY A 20 -6.42 28.00 -11.76
C GLY A 20 -6.26 26.48 -11.72
N PHE A 21 -5.84 25.84 -12.81
CA PHE A 21 -5.57 24.40 -12.79
C PHE A 21 -4.28 24.09 -12.04
N HIS A 22 -4.31 23.07 -11.18
CA HIS A 22 -3.13 22.57 -10.49
C HIS A 22 -2.07 22.03 -11.46
N LEU A 23 -0.83 22.46 -11.28
CA LEU A 23 0.32 22.09 -12.12
C LEU A 23 0.52 20.58 -12.27
N GLU A 24 0.26 19.78 -11.23
CA GLU A 24 0.35 18.32 -11.30
C GLU A 24 -0.68 17.70 -12.26
N ARG A 25 -1.91 18.26 -12.32
CA ARG A 25 -2.93 17.79 -13.28
C ARG A 25 -2.52 18.11 -14.71
N VAL A 26 -2.00 19.32 -14.94
CA VAL A 26 -1.50 19.75 -16.25
C VAL A 26 -0.33 18.87 -16.69
N ARG A 27 0.63 18.62 -15.79
CA ARG A 27 1.76 17.72 -16.03
C ARG A 27 1.30 16.31 -16.40
N LYS A 28 0.37 15.73 -15.63
CA LYS A 28 -0.15 14.40 -15.89
C LYS A 28 -0.85 14.34 -17.25
N ALA A 29 -1.74 15.29 -17.53
CA ALA A 29 -2.46 15.36 -18.81
C ALA A 29 -1.50 15.43 -20.01
N LEU A 30 -0.42 16.22 -19.93
CA LEU A 30 0.58 16.29 -20.99
C LEU A 30 1.32 14.96 -21.20
N LEU A 31 1.60 14.22 -20.13
CA LEU A 31 2.21 12.89 -20.23
C LEU A 31 1.25 11.86 -20.83
N ASP A 32 -0.03 11.93 -20.46
CA ASP A 32 -1.08 11.03 -20.96
C ASP A 32 -1.35 11.24 -22.46
N VAL A 33 -1.19 12.48 -22.96
CA VAL A 33 -1.24 12.83 -24.40
C VAL A 33 0.02 12.38 -25.17
N GLY A 34 1.02 11.84 -24.47
CA GLY A 34 2.22 11.27 -25.08
C GLY A 34 3.41 12.24 -25.19
N HIS A 35 3.37 13.41 -24.54
CA HIS A 35 4.55 14.27 -24.50
C HIS A 35 5.67 13.62 -23.68
N LYS A 36 6.92 13.75 -24.18
CA LYS A 36 8.10 13.21 -23.49
C LYS A 36 8.26 13.87 -22.12
N ARG A 37 8.44 13.05 -21.08
CA ARG A 37 8.65 13.51 -19.69
C ARG A 37 9.71 14.59 -19.54
N ARG A 38 10.81 14.48 -20.29
CA ARG A 38 11.90 15.47 -20.29
C ARG A 38 11.47 16.84 -20.82
N ASP A 39 10.69 16.87 -21.90
CA ASP A 39 10.25 18.12 -22.52
C ASP A 39 9.18 18.81 -21.66
N VAL A 40 8.24 18.05 -21.10
CA VAL A 40 7.27 18.56 -20.12
C VAL A 40 7.99 19.13 -18.90
N HIS A 41 8.98 18.42 -18.34
CA HIS A 41 9.73 18.90 -17.18
C HIS A 41 10.53 20.19 -17.48
N HIS A 42 11.16 20.28 -18.66
CA HIS A 42 11.85 21.49 -19.09
C HIS A 42 10.90 22.68 -19.25
N ALA A 43 9.72 22.46 -19.85
CA ALA A 43 8.70 23.49 -20.01
C ALA A 43 8.15 23.98 -18.66
N ILE A 44 7.84 23.06 -17.74
CA ILE A 44 7.42 23.41 -16.38
C ILE A 44 8.50 24.25 -15.67
N ARG A 45 9.77 23.83 -15.74
CA ARG A 45 10.88 24.56 -15.11
C ARG A 45 11.09 25.96 -15.70
N SER A 46 10.78 26.18 -16.98
CA SER A 46 10.85 27.53 -17.56
C SER A 46 9.71 28.44 -17.12
N VAL A 47 8.52 27.91 -16.82
CA VAL A 47 7.39 28.70 -16.30
C VAL A 47 7.52 28.92 -14.79
N PHE A 48 7.94 27.89 -14.06
CA PHE A 48 8.07 27.87 -12.60
C PHE A 48 9.51 27.48 -12.22
N PRO A 49 10.45 28.44 -12.18
CA PRO A 49 11.85 28.17 -11.83
C PRO A 49 11.97 27.55 -10.42
N ASP A 50 11.07 27.92 -9.51
CA ASP A 50 11.06 27.47 -8.12
C ASP A 50 10.39 26.10 -7.92
N TYR A 51 9.74 25.52 -8.93
CA TYR A 51 9.03 24.24 -8.78
C TYR A 51 9.95 23.07 -8.39
N ASN A 52 11.23 23.14 -8.75
CA ASN A 52 12.24 22.16 -8.31
C ASN A 52 13.17 22.71 -7.24
N ALA A 53 12.92 23.92 -6.73
CA ALA A 53 13.45 24.27 -5.42
C ALA A 53 12.67 23.43 -4.43
N LEU A 54 13.04 22.14 -4.34
CA LEU A 54 12.84 21.36 -3.14
C LEU A 54 13.21 22.33 -2.02
N PRO A 55 12.33 22.60 -1.04
CA PRO A 55 12.73 23.41 0.08
C PRO A 55 14.05 22.79 0.53
N LYS A 56 15.13 23.57 0.48
CA LYS A 56 16.41 23.15 1.01
C LYS A 56 16.15 23.07 2.50
N LEU A 57 15.55 21.96 2.91
CA LEU A 57 15.34 21.56 4.27
C LEU A 57 16.75 21.60 4.82
N PRO A 58 17.02 22.56 5.72
CA PRO A 58 18.37 22.74 6.21
C PRO A 58 18.80 21.41 6.80
N ALA A 59 20.05 20.98 6.57
CA ALA A 59 20.49 19.62 6.83
C ALA A 59 20.10 19.11 8.24
N TYR A 60 19.98 20.01 9.21
CA TYR A 60 19.50 19.71 10.57
C TYR A 60 18.05 19.18 10.63
N THR A 61 17.14 19.62 9.76
CA THR A 61 15.74 19.12 9.73
C THR A 61 15.64 17.68 9.27
N ALA A 62 16.44 17.29 8.27
CA ALA A 62 16.52 15.89 7.84
C ALA A 62 17.11 15.01 8.96
N MET A 63 18.18 15.48 9.61
CA MET A 63 18.78 14.78 10.74
C MET A 63 17.82 14.65 11.94
N ALA A 64 17.08 15.72 12.26
CA ALA A 64 16.08 15.71 13.33
C ALA A 64 14.94 14.73 13.04
N ALA A 65 14.43 14.70 11.79
CA ALA A 65 13.39 13.76 11.38
C ALA A 65 13.87 12.31 11.52
N LEU A 66 15.10 12.00 11.09
CA LEU A 66 15.68 10.66 11.22
C LEU A 66 15.86 10.25 12.70
N LEU A 67 16.30 11.18 13.56
CA LEU A 67 16.38 10.93 15.00
C LEU A 67 15.02 10.64 15.63
N ILE A 68 13.99 11.40 15.27
CA ILE A 68 12.62 11.16 15.76
C ILE A 68 12.14 9.78 15.33
N ILE A 69 12.33 9.40 14.06
CA ILE A 69 11.96 8.08 13.55
C ILE A 69 12.70 6.97 14.31
N ALA A 70 14.00 7.13 14.54
CA ALA A 70 14.80 6.17 15.30
C ALA A 70 14.29 6.02 16.74
N LEU A 71 14.00 7.14 17.43
CA LEU A 71 13.45 7.12 18.79
C LEU A 71 12.09 6.44 18.87
N VAL A 72 11.17 6.77 17.95
CA VAL A 72 9.83 6.15 17.90
C VAL A 72 9.95 4.65 17.62
N SER A 73 10.78 4.25 16.65
CA SER A 73 10.99 2.84 16.33
C SER A 73 11.60 2.05 17.50
N GLY A 74 12.53 2.66 18.25
CA GLY A 74 13.12 2.06 19.45
C GLY A 74 12.09 1.86 20.57
N VAL A 75 11.24 2.85 20.84
CA VAL A 75 10.16 2.73 21.83
C VAL A 75 9.17 1.62 21.45
N LEU A 76 8.81 1.52 20.17
CA LEU A 76 7.93 0.45 19.68
C LEU A 76 8.57 -0.93 19.83
N MET A 77 9.85 -1.08 19.50
CA MET A 77 10.62 -2.32 19.70
C MET A 77 10.64 -2.75 21.18
N VAL A 78 10.88 -1.83 22.11
CA VAL A 78 10.88 -2.13 23.55
C VAL A 78 9.49 -2.58 24.02
N ARG A 79 8.43 -1.90 23.56
CA ARG A 79 7.04 -2.29 23.87
C ARG A 79 6.71 -3.67 23.31
N PHE A 80 7.18 -3.98 22.10
CA PHE A 80 6.98 -5.28 21.47
C PHE A 80 7.69 -6.40 22.25
N ILE A 81 8.96 -6.21 22.65
CA ILE A 81 9.70 -7.19 23.46
C ILE A 81 9.03 -7.41 24.82
N ASN A 82 8.60 -6.34 25.50
CA ASN A 82 7.88 -6.44 26.77
C ASN A 82 6.51 -7.11 26.62
N SER A 83 5.85 -6.96 25.47
CA SER A 83 4.59 -7.65 25.17
C SER A 83 4.77 -9.14 24.91
N GLN A 84 5.92 -9.57 24.41
CA GLN A 84 6.22 -10.99 24.14
C GLN A 84 6.75 -11.72 25.38
N GLY A 85 7.27 -10.99 26.38
CA GLY A 85 7.81 -11.55 27.63
C GLY A 85 6.80 -12.32 28.51
N SER A 86 5.50 -12.23 28.22
CA SER A 86 4.47 -13.01 28.92
C SER A 86 4.12 -14.35 28.25
N PHE A 87 4.72 -14.70 27.10
CA PHE A 87 4.35 -15.91 26.35
C PHE A 87 5.31 -17.10 26.50
N LEU A 88 6.39 -16.96 27.30
CA LEU A 88 7.39 -18.01 27.49
C LEU A 88 7.34 -18.70 28.87
N SER A 89 6.20 -18.65 29.58
CA SER A 89 5.97 -19.55 30.72
C SER A 89 4.87 -20.57 30.43
N GLY A 90 5.29 -21.77 30.04
CA GLY A 90 4.56 -23.00 30.33
C GLY A 90 3.65 -23.51 29.22
N GLY A 91 4.14 -24.50 28.47
CA GLY A 91 3.28 -25.31 27.61
C GLY A 91 4.04 -26.23 26.66
N SER A 92 4.94 -27.07 27.16
CA SER A 92 5.37 -28.26 26.42
C SER A 92 4.17 -29.21 26.29
N SER A 93 3.35 -29.04 25.26
CA SER A 93 2.36 -30.03 24.88
C SER A 93 2.99 -30.96 23.86
N ALA A 94 3.10 -32.22 24.26
CA ALA A 94 3.48 -33.33 23.41
C ALA A 94 2.60 -33.36 22.15
N ILE A 95 3.26 -33.48 21.00
CA ILE A 95 2.64 -33.68 19.69
C ILE A 95 2.11 -35.12 19.67
N THR A 96 0.94 -35.35 20.24
CA THR A 96 0.07 -36.47 19.85
C THR A 96 -0.86 -35.96 18.77
N GLY A 97 -0.90 -36.66 17.63
CA GLY A 97 -1.78 -36.35 16.50
C GLY A 97 -3.23 -36.22 16.96
N GLN A 98 -3.65 -34.98 17.15
CA GLN A 98 -5.00 -34.63 17.58
C GLN A 98 -5.69 -34.07 16.35
N ALA A 99 -6.75 -34.77 15.93
CA ALA A 99 -7.69 -34.31 14.93
C ALA A 99 -7.96 -32.83 15.16
N VAL A 100 -7.84 -32.04 14.09
CA VAL A 100 -8.03 -30.59 14.07
C VAL A 100 -9.34 -30.29 14.78
N ALA A 101 -9.26 -29.90 16.05
CA ALA A 101 -10.41 -29.50 16.81
C ALA A 101 -10.97 -28.27 16.10
N GLU A 102 -12.22 -28.39 15.65
CA GLU A 102 -12.99 -27.34 15.00
C GLU A 102 -12.73 -26.02 15.73
N THR A 103 -12.04 -25.10 15.06
CA THR A 103 -11.65 -23.81 15.64
C THR A 103 -12.93 -23.09 16.06
N PRO A 104 -13.07 -22.70 17.34
CA PRO A 104 -14.31 -22.12 17.82
C PRO A 104 -14.57 -20.76 17.17
N GLY A 105 -15.55 -20.73 16.26
CA GLY A 105 -16.70 -19.86 16.42
C GLY A 105 -16.68 -18.49 15.74
N CYS A 106 -16.48 -18.42 14.43
CA CYS A 106 -16.97 -17.26 13.64
C CYS A 106 -18.51 -17.30 13.43
N SER A 107 -19.23 -18.12 14.20
CA SER A 107 -20.67 -18.37 14.04
C SER A 107 -21.55 -17.28 14.69
N THR A 108 -21.01 -16.51 15.63
CA THR A 108 -21.73 -15.47 16.39
C THR A 108 -21.34 -14.07 15.93
N GLY A 109 -22.33 -13.17 15.82
CA GLY A 109 -22.11 -11.77 15.42
C GLY A 109 -22.90 -11.37 14.17
N THR A 110 -22.76 -10.11 13.81
CA THR A 110 -23.23 -9.53 12.54
C THR A 110 -22.44 -10.11 11.36
N SER A 111 -22.95 -10.00 10.13
CA SER A 111 -22.25 -10.50 8.94
C SER A 111 -20.83 -9.95 8.81
N GLU A 112 -20.63 -8.67 9.15
CA GLU A 112 -19.32 -8.02 9.10
C GLU A 112 -18.35 -8.55 10.17
N GLU A 113 -18.83 -8.80 11.39
CA GLU A 113 -18.02 -9.39 12.46
C GLU A 113 -17.59 -10.83 12.12
N LYS A 114 -18.46 -11.60 11.47
CA LYS A 114 -18.15 -12.95 10.99
C LYS A 114 -17.08 -12.92 9.91
N ASP A 115 -17.25 -12.07 8.91
CA ASP A 115 -16.31 -11.88 7.82
C ASP A 115 -14.92 -11.48 8.34
N TRP A 116 -14.87 -10.55 9.30
CA TRP A 116 -13.61 -10.16 9.95
C TRP A 116 -12.99 -11.28 10.77
N CYS A 117 -13.80 -12.07 11.47
CA CYS A 117 -13.34 -13.26 12.20
C CYS A 117 -12.68 -14.26 11.25
N HIS A 118 -13.31 -14.56 10.12
CA HIS A 118 -12.75 -15.45 9.10
C HIS A 118 -11.43 -14.92 8.53
N TYR A 119 -11.34 -13.62 8.26
CA TYR A 119 -10.10 -12.99 7.80
C TYR A 119 -8.95 -13.14 8.82
N GLN A 120 -9.21 -12.86 10.10
CA GLN A 120 -8.20 -13.01 11.15
C GLN A 120 -7.79 -14.46 11.37
N LEU A 121 -8.75 -15.39 11.28
CA LEU A 121 -8.50 -16.82 11.38
C LEU A 121 -7.59 -17.31 10.24
N ALA A 122 -7.88 -16.91 9.00
CA ALA A 122 -7.05 -17.21 7.84
C ALA A 122 -5.61 -16.72 8.06
N LYS A 123 -5.47 -15.46 8.47
CA LYS A 123 -4.16 -14.82 8.73
C LYS A 123 -3.38 -15.50 9.86
N ALA A 124 -4.04 -15.86 10.95
CA ALA A 124 -3.39 -16.47 12.11
C ALA A 124 -2.88 -17.89 11.83
N HIS A 125 -3.63 -18.67 11.04
CA HIS A 125 -3.31 -20.05 10.73
C HIS A 125 -2.58 -20.26 9.40
N ALA A 126 -2.38 -19.17 8.65
CA ALA A 126 -1.92 -19.22 7.26
C ALA A 126 -2.73 -20.20 6.39
N ASP A 127 -4.05 -20.25 6.62
CA ASP A 127 -5.00 -21.11 5.93
C ASP A 127 -5.95 -20.26 5.09
N ILE A 128 -6.07 -20.59 3.80
CA ILE A 128 -6.95 -19.88 2.87
C ILE A 128 -8.42 -20.31 2.98
N GLY A 129 -8.69 -21.47 3.61
CA GLY A 129 -10.03 -22.01 3.77
C GLY A 129 -11.03 -20.98 4.31
N PRO A 130 -10.76 -20.32 5.45
CA PRO A 130 -11.65 -19.32 6.02
C PRO A 130 -11.92 -18.12 5.11
N CYS A 131 -11.00 -17.72 4.23
CA CYS A 131 -11.26 -16.61 3.28
C CYS A 131 -12.48 -16.92 2.39
N ARG A 132 -12.75 -18.18 2.07
CA ARG A 132 -13.88 -18.57 1.20
C ARG A 132 -15.25 -18.39 1.86
N GLU A 133 -15.29 -18.39 3.19
CA GLU A 133 -16.51 -18.21 3.97
C GLU A 133 -16.87 -16.71 4.15
N ILE A 134 -15.98 -15.80 3.75
CA ILE A 134 -16.23 -14.35 3.81
C ILE A 134 -17.29 -13.95 2.78
N SER A 135 -18.37 -13.33 3.25
CA SER A 135 -19.49 -12.88 2.44
C SER A 135 -19.21 -11.58 1.69
N ASN A 136 -18.46 -10.65 2.31
CA ASN A 136 -18.02 -9.40 1.68
C ASN A 136 -16.91 -9.67 0.64
N TYR A 137 -17.21 -9.41 -0.63
CA TYR A 137 -16.30 -9.64 -1.75
C TYR A 137 -14.99 -8.84 -1.65
N GLU A 138 -15.04 -7.58 -1.22
CA GLU A 138 -13.82 -6.76 -1.10
C GLU A 138 -12.88 -7.31 -0.02
N LEU A 139 -13.43 -7.69 1.14
CA LEU A 139 -12.63 -8.27 2.22
C LEU A 139 -12.13 -9.67 1.85
N ARG A 140 -12.95 -10.45 1.14
CA ARG A 140 -12.57 -11.78 0.66
C ARG A 140 -11.41 -11.70 -0.33
N ASP A 141 -11.50 -10.84 -1.33
CA ASP A 141 -10.46 -10.69 -2.33
C ASP A 141 -9.16 -10.16 -1.68
N PHE A 142 -9.28 -9.26 -0.70
CA PHE A 142 -8.15 -8.82 0.12
C PHE A 142 -7.55 -9.96 0.96
N CYS A 143 -8.38 -10.85 1.53
CA CYS A 143 -7.94 -12.04 2.25
C CYS A 143 -7.15 -12.97 1.33
N LEU A 144 -7.68 -13.27 0.14
CA LEU A 144 -7.03 -14.12 -0.86
C LEU A 144 -5.71 -13.51 -1.36
N ASP A 145 -5.68 -12.19 -1.58
CA ASP A 145 -4.48 -11.47 -1.99
C ASP A 145 -3.39 -11.46 -0.92
N ALA A 146 -3.71 -11.65 0.37
CA ALA A 146 -2.69 -11.77 1.41
C ALA A 146 -1.88 -13.09 1.31
N PHE A 147 -2.40 -14.10 0.58
CA PHE A 147 -1.82 -15.43 0.45
C PHE A 147 -1.19 -15.72 -0.93
N GLN A 148 -0.69 -14.69 -1.61
CA GLN A 148 -0.07 -14.82 -2.94
C GLN A 148 0.96 -15.95 -2.96
N GLY A 149 0.77 -16.92 -3.87
CA GLY A 149 1.67 -18.06 -4.08
C GLY A 149 1.03 -19.43 -3.87
N TYR A 150 -0.17 -19.52 -3.28
CA TYR A 150 -0.87 -20.80 -3.04
C TYR A 150 -2.31 -20.84 -3.60
N VAL A 151 -2.76 -19.76 -4.24
CA VAL A 151 -4.17 -19.58 -4.62
C VAL A 151 -4.38 -19.98 -6.07
N ASP A 152 -5.39 -20.81 -6.31
CA ASP A 152 -5.96 -21.02 -7.65
C ASP A 152 -6.67 -19.73 -8.06
N CYS A 153 -6.11 -19.02 -9.05
CA CYS A 153 -6.58 -17.70 -9.49
C CYS A 153 -8.05 -17.70 -9.96
N THR A 154 -8.62 -18.87 -10.25
CA THR A 154 -10.03 -19.02 -10.65
C THR A 154 -11.05 -18.71 -9.54
N LEU A 155 -10.59 -18.53 -8.30
CA LEU A 155 -11.45 -18.23 -7.14
C LEU A 155 -11.61 -16.73 -6.85
N ILE A 156 -10.90 -15.87 -7.58
CA ILE A 156 -10.99 -14.42 -7.42
C ILE A 156 -12.23 -13.91 -8.17
N ALA A 157 -13.10 -13.15 -7.49
CA ALA A 157 -14.33 -12.66 -8.10
C ALA A 157 -14.11 -11.39 -8.95
N ASP A 158 -13.12 -10.57 -8.60
CA ASP A 158 -12.75 -9.39 -9.37
C ASP A 158 -11.90 -9.76 -10.60
N PRO A 159 -12.32 -9.41 -11.83
CA PRO A 159 -11.64 -9.80 -13.07
C PRO A 159 -10.29 -9.09 -13.27
N ILE A 160 -10.09 -7.92 -12.65
CA ILE A 160 -8.80 -7.21 -12.69
C ILE A 160 -7.79 -7.93 -11.80
N LEU A 161 -8.21 -8.34 -10.60
CA LEU A 161 -7.37 -9.11 -9.68
C LEU A 161 -7.11 -10.53 -10.22
N GLU A 162 -8.08 -11.16 -10.87
CA GLU A 162 -7.91 -12.44 -11.56
C GLU A 162 -6.81 -12.36 -12.64
N GLN A 163 -6.87 -11.34 -13.51
CA GLN A 163 -5.84 -11.13 -14.53
C GLN A 163 -4.46 -10.87 -13.91
N GLN A 164 -4.39 -10.10 -12.81
CA GLN A 164 -3.13 -9.86 -12.11
C GLN A 164 -2.56 -11.12 -11.45
N CYS A 165 -3.43 -12.02 -10.97
CA CYS A 165 -3.04 -13.32 -10.42
C CYS A 165 -2.48 -14.24 -11.51
N MET A 166 -3.15 -14.32 -12.67
CA MET A 166 -2.68 -15.16 -13.80
C MET A 166 -1.41 -14.62 -14.48
N ALA A 167 -1.13 -13.32 -14.38
CA ALA A 167 0.01 -12.68 -15.04
C ALA A 167 1.34 -12.80 -14.25
N ARG A 168 1.34 -13.41 -13.07
CA ARG A 168 2.54 -13.58 -12.22
C ARG A 168 3.08 -15.00 -12.30
#